data_AF-A0A1I2EWN6-F1
#
_entry.id   AF-A0A1I2EWN6-F1
#
_cell.length_a   1.000
_cell.length_b   1.000
_cell.length_c   1.000
_cell.angle_alpha   90.00
_cell.angle_beta   90.00
_cell.angle_gamma   90.00
#
_symmetry.space_group_name_H-M   'P 1'
#
loop_
_entity.id
_entity.type
_entity.pdbx_description
1 polymer ?
#
loop_
_entity_poly.entity_id
_entity_poly.type
_entity_poly.pdbx_seq_one_letter_code
_entity_poly.pdbx_strand_id
1 'polypeptide(L)'
;MKLNERIAHQIAGTTLSPVLVKGFFQTAPHYHQWGLAHQIDQGSLAQLNATDLFEFYLRFYLTSRHKTLQAVLREVRVFVKNDANAAHHLIVYSLEDTRQHLLTLEWYELLPRLEGAREQILALIPDVADQVRPRVVGYLETSYRPINRT
;
A
#
# COMPACT_ATOMS: atom_id res chain seq x y z
N MET A 1 20.96 -1.55 10.53
CA MET A 1 21.15 -0.68 9.36
C MET A 1 19.94 0.21 9.20
N LYS A 2 20.12 1.53 9.20
CA LYS A 2 19.06 2.52 8.96
C LYS A 2 18.58 2.43 7.50
N LEU A 3 17.35 2.86 7.21
CA LEU A 3 16.78 2.81 5.85
C LEU A 3 17.70 3.49 4.81
N ASN A 4 18.25 4.66 5.13
CA ASN A 4 19.15 5.39 4.23
C ASN A 4 20.45 4.62 3.91
N GLU A 5 21.01 3.91 4.89
CA GLU A 5 22.22 3.09 4.71
C GLU A 5 21.92 1.89 3.81
N ARG A 6 20.75 1.26 4.00
CA ARG A 6 20.29 0.15 3.16
C ARG A 6 20.11 0.59 1.72
N ILE A 7 19.44 1.73 1.53
CA ILE A 7 19.25 2.36 0.22
C ILE A 7 20.61 2.57 -0.44
N ALA A 8 21.51 3.31 0.22
CA ALA A 8 22.82 3.66 -0.32
C ALA A 8 23.65 2.43 -0.69
N HIS A 9 23.62 1.37 0.14
CA HIS A 9 24.34 0.13 -0.15
C HIS A 9 23.78 -0.60 -1.38
N GLN A 10 22.45 -0.63 -1.52
CA GLN A 10 21.78 -1.47 -2.49
C GLN A 10 21.72 -0.86 -3.89
N ILE A 11 21.62 0.46 -3.99
CA ILE A 11 21.61 1.17 -5.28
C ILE A 11 23.00 1.72 -5.64
N ALA A 12 24.04 1.36 -4.87
CA ALA A 12 25.41 1.72 -5.20
C ALA A 12 25.77 1.18 -6.59
N GLY A 13 26.13 2.08 -7.51
CA GLY A 13 26.49 1.72 -8.88
C GLY A 13 25.31 1.49 -9.82
N THR A 14 24.07 1.82 -9.42
CA THR A 14 22.90 1.82 -10.32
C THR A 14 22.50 3.24 -10.73
N THR A 15 21.59 3.37 -11.69
CA THR A 15 21.00 4.63 -12.14
C THR A 15 19.78 5.06 -11.30
N LEU A 16 19.40 4.27 -10.30
CA LEU A 16 18.22 4.52 -9.48
C LEU A 16 18.41 5.75 -8.59
N SER A 17 17.37 6.57 -8.48
CA SER A 17 17.39 7.73 -7.59
C SER A 17 17.18 7.30 -6.13
N PRO A 18 18.16 7.51 -5.23
CA PRO A 18 17.98 7.25 -3.79
C PRO A 18 16.81 8.04 -3.19
N VAL A 19 16.51 9.20 -3.76
CA VAL A 19 15.45 10.10 -3.30
C VAL A 19 14.07 9.52 -3.59
N LEU A 20 13.86 8.94 -4.78
CA LEU A 20 12.57 8.32 -5.14
C LEU A 20 12.29 7.08 -4.29
N VAL A 21 13.31 6.25 -4.15
CA VAL A 21 13.37 5.05 -3.32
C VAL A 21 13.04 5.40 -1.85
N LYS A 22 13.70 6.42 -1.30
CA LYS A 22 13.40 6.94 0.05
C LYS A 22 11.99 7.54 0.13
N GLY A 23 11.59 8.29 -0.89
CA GLY A 23 10.30 8.96 -0.99
C GLY A 23 9.14 7.97 -0.89
N PHE A 24 9.21 6.85 -1.62
CA PHE A 24 8.20 5.80 -1.55
C PHE A 24 7.99 5.27 -0.13
N PHE A 25 9.06 5.02 0.62
CA PHE A 25 8.94 4.45 1.96
C PHE A 25 8.66 5.45 3.09
N GLN A 26 8.97 6.72 2.89
CA GLN A 26 8.79 7.75 3.92
C GLN A 26 7.56 8.62 3.71
N THR A 27 7.07 8.71 2.48
CA THR A 27 5.84 9.44 2.18
C THR A 27 4.65 8.59 2.58
N ALA A 28 3.80 9.15 3.44
CA ALA A 28 2.54 8.50 3.79
C ALA A 28 1.69 8.28 2.52
N PRO A 29 0.99 7.15 2.40
CA PRO A 29 -0.12 7.02 1.47
C PRO A 29 -1.11 8.19 1.65
N HIS A 30 -1.75 8.61 0.57
CA HIS A 30 -2.57 9.83 0.55
C HIS A 30 -3.89 9.64 -0.20
N TYR A 31 -4.44 8.43 -0.21
CA TYR A 31 -5.75 8.11 -0.77
C TYR A 31 -6.84 8.98 -0.17
N HIS A 32 -6.84 9.20 1.15
CA HIS A 32 -7.82 10.05 1.82
C HIS A 32 -7.70 11.52 1.40
N GLN A 33 -6.49 12.07 1.37
CA GLN A 33 -6.26 13.46 0.93
C GLN A 33 -6.63 13.64 -0.55
N TRP A 34 -6.30 12.65 -1.39
CA TRP A 34 -6.75 12.62 -2.77
C TRP A 34 -8.28 12.61 -2.85
N GLY A 35 -8.96 11.79 -2.04
CA GLY A 35 -10.42 11.73 -1.99
C GLY A 35 -11.06 13.06 -1.59
N LEU A 36 -10.47 13.77 -0.62
CA LEU A 36 -10.91 15.11 -0.24
C LEU A 36 -10.79 16.10 -1.41
N ALA A 37 -9.68 16.07 -2.14
CA ALA A 37 -9.47 16.93 -3.31
C ALA A 37 -10.46 16.64 -4.45
N HIS A 38 -10.97 15.41 -4.54
CA HIS A 38 -11.92 14.97 -5.55
C HIS A 38 -13.38 14.93 -5.06
N GLN A 39 -13.66 15.49 -3.88
CA GLN A 39 -15.00 15.57 -3.30
C GLN A 39 -15.71 14.20 -3.20
N ILE A 40 -14.94 13.15 -2.89
CA ILE A 40 -15.44 11.81 -2.66
C ILE A 40 -16.36 11.80 -1.43
N ASP A 41 -17.40 10.96 -1.44
CA ASP A 41 -18.37 10.87 -0.35
C ASP A 41 -17.74 10.39 0.96
N GLN A 42 -18.37 10.72 2.09
CA GLN A 42 -17.81 10.48 3.42
C GLN A 42 -17.60 8.99 3.75
N GLY A 43 -18.45 8.09 3.23
CA GLY A 43 -18.28 6.65 3.43
C GLY A 43 -17.03 6.14 2.70
N SER A 44 -16.89 6.53 1.44
CA SER A 44 -15.71 6.24 0.64
C SER A 44 -14.43 6.89 1.21
N LEU A 45 -14.50 8.09 1.79
CA LEU A 45 -13.36 8.71 2.49
C LEU A 45 -12.88 7.87 3.69
N ALA A 46 -13.80 7.29 4.46
CA ALA A 46 -13.43 6.40 5.56
C ALA A 46 -12.70 5.14 5.06
N GLN A 47 -13.15 4.58 3.93
CA GLN A 47 -12.49 3.44 3.26
C GLN A 47 -11.08 3.82 2.75
N LEU A 48 -10.93 5.01 2.15
CA LEU A 48 -9.63 5.52 1.68
C LEU A 48 -8.67 5.75 2.84
N ASN A 49 -9.15 6.29 3.97
CA ASN A 49 -8.34 6.48 5.17
C ASN A 49 -7.89 5.14 5.79
N ALA A 50 -8.76 4.12 5.79
CA ALA A 50 -8.38 2.78 6.22
C ALA A 50 -7.31 2.15 5.30
N THR A 51 -7.40 2.44 4.00
CA THR A 51 -6.41 2.01 2.99
C THR A 51 -5.07 2.69 3.21
N ASP A 52 -5.06 3.99 3.52
CA ASP A 52 -3.83 4.73 3.85
C ASP A 52 -3.11 4.11 5.04
N LEU A 53 -3.87 3.77 6.09
CA LEU A 53 -3.31 3.17 7.30
C LEU A 53 -2.75 1.77 7.04
N PHE A 54 -3.48 0.92 6.30
CA PHE A 54 -3.02 -0.39 5.88
C PHE A 54 -1.69 -0.29 5.13
N GLU A 55 -1.63 0.55 4.10
CA GLU A 55 -0.47 0.64 3.23
C GLU A 55 0.74 1.26 3.95
N PHE A 56 0.51 2.20 4.87
CA PHE A 56 1.55 2.74 5.73
C PHE A 56 2.25 1.62 6.53
N TYR A 57 1.46 0.75 7.19
CA TYR A 57 2.03 -0.36 7.94
C TYR A 57 2.67 -1.42 7.03
N LEU A 58 2.15 -1.64 5.84
CA LEU A 58 2.75 -2.53 4.84
C LEU A 58 4.14 -2.02 4.44
N ARG A 59 4.27 -0.76 4.03
CA ARG A 59 5.55 -0.12 3.68
C ARG A 59 6.54 -0.16 4.84
N PHE A 60 6.05 0.06 6.07
CA PHE A 60 6.89 -0.02 7.27
C PHE A 60 7.36 -1.45 7.59
N TYR A 61 6.51 -2.46 7.37
CA TYR A 61 6.86 -3.87 7.48
C TYR A 61 7.94 -4.25 6.46
N LEU A 62 7.80 -3.86 5.20
CA LEU A 62 8.76 -4.20 4.13
C LEU A 62 10.17 -3.68 4.44
N THR A 63 10.26 -2.42 4.88
CA THR A 63 11.54 -1.74 5.17
C THR A 63 12.23 -2.21 6.45
N SER A 64 11.48 -2.67 7.44
CA SER A 64 12.01 -2.98 8.77
C SER A 64 12.32 -4.45 8.95
N ARG A 65 13.57 -4.81 9.22
CA ARG A 65 13.98 -6.21 9.49
C ARG A 65 13.36 -6.81 10.76
N HIS A 66 12.94 -5.97 11.71
CA HIS A 66 12.45 -6.40 13.03
C HIS A 66 10.95 -6.15 13.26
N LYS A 67 10.21 -5.63 12.27
CA LYS A 67 8.77 -5.40 12.42
C LYS A 67 8.00 -6.62 11.93
N THR A 68 7.07 -7.08 12.75
CA THR A 68 6.24 -8.24 12.47
C THR A 68 5.07 -7.83 11.58
N LEU A 69 4.56 -8.78 10.79
CA LEU A 69 3.38 -8.58 9.95
C LEU A 69 2.11 -8.28 10.79
N GLN A 70 2.15 -8.49 12.10
CA GLN A 70 1.01 -8.35 13.01
C GLN A 70 0.32 -6.98 12.95
N ALA A 71 1.07 -5.88 12.80
CA ALA A 71 0.47 -4.56 12.67
C ALA A 71 -0.37 -4.46 11.39
N VAL A 72 0.14 -4.98 10.27
CA VAL A 72 -0.59 -5.05 9.00
C VAL A 72 -1.84 -5.90 9.16
N LEU A 73 -1.72 -7.11 9.72
CA LEU A 73 -2.87 -8.00 9.93
C LEU A 73 -3.94 -7.40 10.86
N ARG A 74 -3.53 -6.61 11.87
CA ARG A 74 -4.47 -5.90 12.74
C ARG A 74 -5.30 -4.90 11.94
N GLU A 75 -4.66 -4.06 11.12
CA GLU A 75 -5.38 -3.08 10.32
C GLU A 75 -6.29 -3.75 9.27
N VAL A 76 -5.83 -4.85 8.67
CA VAL A 76 -6.67 -5.66 7.76
C VAL A 76 -7.94 -6.13 8.47
N ARG A 77 -7.82 -6.71 9.68
CA ARG A 77 -9.00 -7.17 10.44
C ARG A 77 -9.95 -6.04 10.80
N VAL A 78 -9.42 -4.89 11.20
CA VAL A 78 -10.24 -3.70 11.51
C VAL A 78 -10.97 -3.23 10.26
N PHE A 79 -10.29 -3.17 9.12
CA PHE A 79 -10.89 -2.75 7.86
C PHE A 79 -11.98 -3.73 7.41
N VAL A 80 -11.69 -5.04 7.38
CA VAL A 80 -12.65 -6.09 7.02
C VAL A 80 -13.87 -6.08 7.93
N LYS A 81 -13.69 -5.86 9.25
CA LYS A 81 -14.80 -5.78 10.20
C LYS A 81 -15.72 -4.58 9.93
N ASN A 82 -15.15 -3.47 9.47
CA ASN A 82 -15.92 -2.26 9.18
C ASN A 82 -16.62 -2.35 7.83
N ASP A 83 -15.91 -2.83 6.80
CA ASP A 83 -16.42 -2.97 5.44
C ASP A 83 -15.61 -4.05 4.68
N ALA A 84 -16.13 -5.26 4.67
CA ALA A 84 -15.50 -6.42 4.04
C ALA A 84 -15.31 -6.25 2.52
N ASN A 85 -16.28 -5.64 1.84
CA ASN A 85 -16.26 -5.45 0.39
C ASN A 85 -15.20 -4.42 -0.01
N ALA A 86 -15.19 -3.28 0.67
CA ALA A 86 -14.19 -2.24 0.44
C ALA A 86 -12.79 -2.73 0.80
N ALA A 87 -12.64 -3.43 1.94
CA ALA A 87 -11.38 -4.01 2.34
C ALA A 87 -10.84 -4.96 1.26
N HIS A 88 -11.68 -5.85 0.72
CA HIS A 88 -11.26 -6.76 -0.35
C HIS A 88 -10.66 -6.00 -1.53
N HIS A 89 -11.42 -5.06 -2.12
CA HIS A 89 -10.96 -4.40 -3.33
C HIS A 89 -9.81 -3.42 -3.10
N LEU A 90 -9.82 -2.65 -2.01
CA LEU A 90 -8.81 -1.63 -1.76
C LEU A 90 -7.49 -2.22 -1.26
N ILE A 91 -7.53 -3.29 -0.46
CA ILE A 91 -6.29 -3.97 -0.04
C ILE A 91 -5.64 -4.67 -1.24
N VAL A 92 -6.44 -5.35 -2.08
CA VAL A 92 -5.91 -5.98 -3.31
C VAL A 92 -5.29 -4.91 -4.22
N TYR A 93 -5.98 -3.79 -4.44
CA TYR A 93 -5.44 -2.67 -5.20
C TYR A 93 -4.11 -2.16 -4.62
N SER A 94 -4.05 -1.90 -3.31
CA SER A 94 -2.86 -1.37 -2.64
C SER A 94 -1.67 -2.35 -2.66
N LEU A 95 -1.93 -3.66 -2.58
CA LEU A 95 -0.89 -4.69 -2.71
C LEU A 95 -0.29 -4.72 -4.12
N GLU A 96 -1.12 -4.67 -5.16
CA GLU A 96 -0.65 -4.64 -6.55
C GLU A 96 0.05 -3.31 -6.87
N ASP A 97 -0.46 -2.18 -6.40
CA ASP A 97 0.19 -0.87 -6.54
C ASP A 97 1.56 -0.85 -5.84
N THR A 98 1.64 -1.37 -4.61
CA THR A 98 2.91 -1.51 -3.88
C THR A 98 3.90 -2.38 -4.65
N ARG A 99 3.45 -3.52 -5.19
CA ARG A 99 4.27 -4.41 -6.02
C ARG A 99 4.81 -3.67 -7.25
N GLN A 100 3.95 -2.94 -7.96
CA GLN A 100 4.34 -2.20 -9.16
C GLN A 100 5.33 -1.08 -8.85
N HIS A 101 5.19 -0.39 -7.71
CA HIS A 101 6.17 0.60 -7.26
C HIS A 101 7.53 -0.03 -6.95
N LEU A 102 7.55 -1.17 -6.24
CA LEU A 102 8.81 -1.87 -5.97
C LEU A 102 9.50 -2.29 -7.28
N LEU A 103 8.75 -2.77 -8.28
CA LEU A 103 9.30 -3.10 -9.60
C LEU A 103 9.85 -1.87 -10.32
N THR A 104 9.11 -0.75 -10.29
CA THR A 104 9.51 0.52 -10.93
C THR A 104 10.77 1.11 -10.28
N LEU A 105 10.92 0.92 -8.98
CA LEU A 105 12.09 1.32 -8.21
C LEU A 105 13.20 0.26 -8.21
N GLU A 106 13.03 -0.83 -8.99
CA GLU A 106 13.95 -1.97 -9.10
C GLU A 106 14.34 -2.61 -7.75
N TRP A 107 13.40 -2.60 -6.80
CA TRP A 107 13.64 -3.02 -5.41
C TRP A 107 13.18 -4.47 -5.15
N TYR A 108 13.74 -5.38 -5.96
CA TYR A 108 13.25 -6.76 -6.11
C TYR A 108 13.38 -7.63 -4.86
N GLU A 109 14.33 -7.37 -3.97
CA GLU A 109 14.56 -8.16 -2.75
C GLU A 109 13.44 -8.00 -1.72
N LEU A 110 12.58 -6.99 -1.87
CA LEU A 110 11.37 -6.84 -1.06
C LEU A 110 10.17 -7.60 -1.61
N LEU A 111 10.21 -8.04 -2.87
CA LEU A 111 9.10 -8.78 -3.48
C LEU A 111 8.81 -10.10 -2.76
N PRO A 112 9.77 -10.97 -2.42
CA PRO A 112 9.47 -12.20 -1.68
C PRO A 112 8.78 -11.92 -0.33
N ARG A 113 9.17 -10.83 0.32
CA ARG A 113 8.57 -10.41 1.58
C ARG A 113 7.17 -9.86 1.40
N LEU A 114 6.90 -9.14 0.31
CA LEU A 114 5.57 -8.69 -0.07
C LEU A 114 4.67 -9.88 -0.39
N GLU A 115 5.13 -10.86 -1.17
CA GLU A 115 4.33 -12.04 -1.51
C GLU A 115 3.99 -12.89 -0.27
N GLY A 116 4.95 -13.12 0.63
CA GLY A 116 4.67 -13.80 1.89
C GLY A 116 3.72 -13.03 2.82
N ALA A 117 3.68 -11.70 2.73
CA ALA A 117 2.68 -10.89 3.42
C ALA A 117 1.32 -10.98 2.73
N ARG A 118 1.28 -10.91 1.40
CA ARG A 118 0.09 -11.01 0.55
C ARG A 118 -0.70 -12.27 0.89
N GLU A 119 -0.06 -13.43 0.93
CA GLU A 119 -0.74 -14.70 1.26
C GLU A 119 -1.48 -14.63 2.61
N GLN A 120 -0.82 -14.11 3.64
CA GLN A 120 -1.41 -13.98 4.97
C GLN A 120 -2.49 -12.90 5.06
N ILE A 121 -2.35 -11.81 4.30
CA ILE A 121 -3.34 -10.73 4.22
C ILE A 121 -4.60 -11.24 3.50
N LEU A 122 -4.44 -11.89 2.35
CA LEU A 122 -5.55 -12.41 1.57
C LEU A 122 -6.33 -13.50 2.33
N ALA A 123 -5.66 -14.30 3.17
CA ALA A 123 -6.32 -15.26 4.04
C ALA A 123 -7.26 -14.63 5.10
N LEU A 124 -7.14 -13.32 5.36
CA LEU A 124 -8.02 -12.58 6.27
C LEU A 124 -9.14 -11.83 5.56
N ILE A 125 -9.11 -11.79 4.24
CA ILE A 125 -10.07 -11.05 3.42
C ILE A 125 -11.12 -12.05 2.91
N PRO A 126 -12.41 -11.78 3.10
CA PRO A 126 -13.45 -12.65 2.56
C PRO A 126 -13.45 -12.60 1.03
N ASP A 127 -13.83 -13.72 0.42
CA ASP A 127 -14.18 -13.74 -0.98
C ASP A 127 -15.51 -13.01 -1.19
N VAL A 128 -15.53 -12.04 -2.10
CA VAL A 128 -16.68 -11.16 -2.35
C VAL A 128 -17.13 -11.24 -3.82
N ALA A 129 -16.91 -12.38 -4.49
CA ALA A 129 -17.21 -12.60 -5.90
C ALA A 129 -18.58 -12.09 -6.37
N ASP A 130 -19.62 -12.15 -5.53
CA ASP A 130 -20.98 -11.74 -5.85
C ASP A 130 -21.35 -10.30 -5.41
N GLN A 131 -20.41 -9.55 -4.82
CA GLN A 131 -20.69 -8.20 -4.31
C GLN A 131 -20.36 -7.12 -5.35
N VAL A 132 -21.16 -6.05 -5.34
CA VAL A 132 -20.92 -4.90 -6.22
C VAL A 132 -19.66 -4.18 -5.75
N ARG A 133 -18.67 -4.10 -6.64
CA ARG A 133 -17.42 -3.38 -6.40
C ARG A 133 -17.68 -1.92 -5.96
N PRO A 134 -17.04 -1.42 -4.90
CA PRO A 134 -17.18 -0.03 -4.48
C PRO A 134 -16.74 0.95 -5.58
N ARG A 135 -17.55 1.99 -5.82
CA ARG A 135 -17.30 2.99 -6.88
C ARG A 135 -15.95 3.69 -6.73
N VAL A 136 -15.53 3.94 -5.49
CA VAL A 136 -14.26 4.61 -5.18
C VAL A 136 -13.05 3.90 -5.81
N VAL A 137 -13.11 2.58 -5.95
CA VAL A 137 -12.00 1.79 -6.53
C VAL A 137 -11.84 2.08 -8.03
N GLY A 138 -12.96 2.21 -8.76
CA GLY A 138 -12.91 2.60 -10.18
C GLY A 138 -12.38 4.02 -10.38
N TYR A 139 -12.69 4.94 -9.46
CA TYR A 139 -12.10 6.28 -9.49
C TYR A 139 -10.59 6.25 -9.23
N LEU A 140 -10.12 5.45 -8.26
CA LEU A 140 -8.69 5.28 -8.01
C LEU A 140 -7.96 4.77 -9.26
N GLU A 141 -8.44 3.69 -9.88
CA GLU A 141 -7.80 3.09 -11.07
C GLU A 141 -7.70 4.05 -12.25
N THR A 142 -8.65 4.98 -12.39
CA THR A 142 -8.71 5.88 -13.54
C THR A 142 -8.00 7.22 -13.32
N SER A 143 -7.86 7.66 -12.08
CA SER A 143 -7.47 9.05 -11.79
C SER A 143 -6.44 9.23 -10.67
N TYR A 144 -6.14 8.18 -9.91
CA TYR A 144 -5.10 8.24 -8.90
C TYR A 144 -3.72 8.08 -9.56
N ARG A 145 -2.90 9.13 -9.48
CA ARG A 145 -1.47 9.05 -9.76
C ARG A 145 -0.72 9.12 -8.45
N PRO A 146 0.07 8.10 -8.08
CA PRO A 146 0.98 8.19 -6.95
C PRO A 146 1.85 9.43 -7.13
N ILE A 147 2.05 10.22 -6.07
CA ILE A 147 2.89 11.43 -6.09
C ILE A 147 4.35 11.01 -6.34
N ASN A 148 4.72 10.92 -7.62
CA ASN A 148 6.09 11.04 -8.09
C ASN A 148 6.32 12.52 -8.40
N ARG A 149 6.46 13.35 -7.36
CA ARG A 149 6.87 14.75 -7.54
C ARG A 149 8.37 14.86 -7.28
N THR A 150 9.10 14.93 -8.40
CA THR A 150 10.36 15.67 -8.64
C THR A 150 11.41 15.65 -7.55
#